data_AF-A0A937KFP8-F1
#
_entry.id   AF-A0A937KFP8-F1
#
_cell.length_a   1.000
_cell.length_b   1.000
_cell.length_c   1.000
_cell.angle_alpha   90.00
_cell.angle_beta   90.00
_cell.angle_gamma   90.00
#
_symmetry.space_group_name_H-M   'P 1'
#
loop_
_entity.id
_entity.type
_entity.pdbx_description
1 polymer ?
#
loop_
_entity_poly.entity_id
_entity_poly.type
_entity_poly.pdbx_seq_one_letter_code
_entity_poly.pdbx_strand_id
1 'polypeptide(L)'
;MDNIREKISEEGLVIPIYKPINWTSFDVVKYVRGVFKRHTQFKKIKVGHAGTLDPLATGLLIICVGKKTKEIYKYQDQKKTYVATFKLGATTPSYDLETKINETFTTLHINIDLIKETVENFIGDLEQTPPAFSALKIGGKRSYDLARSGKKISLEPRKIHISKFEILDFKNDEVDCKIECSKGTYIRSLAYDFGKKLRSGAYLKYLERCSIGNISIKDAIQVDKISEKFNLE
;
A
#
# COMPACT_ATOMS: atom_id res chain seq x y z
N MET A 1 -12.00 -2.14 -32.17
CA MET A 1 -12.91 -1.93 -31.02
C MET A 1 -13.60 -3.22 -30.57
N ASP A 2 -13.97 -4.14 -31.47
CA ASP A 2 -14.66 -5.40 -31.10
C ASP A 2 -13.83 -6.30 -30.16
N ASN A 3 -12.52 -6.37 -30.39
CA ASN A 3 -11.61 -7.26 -29.65
C ASN A 3 -11.56 -6.96 -28.13
N ILE A 4 -11.52 -5.70 -27.68
CA ILE A 4 -11.41 -5.41 -26.24
C ILE A 4 -12.71 -5.68 -25.48
N ARG A 5 -13.86 -5.43 -26.13
CA ARG A 5 -15.17 -5.69 -25.56
C ARG A 5 -15.40 -7.20 -25.43
N GLU A 6 -15.09 -7.96 -26.48
CA GLU A 6 -15.13 -9.41 -26.48
C GLU A 6 -14.21 -9.99 -25.40
N LYS A 7 -12.93 -9.57 -25.39
CA LYS A 7 -11.95 -9.98 -24.38
C LYS A 7 -12.39 -9.73 -22.95
N ILE A 8 -12.96 -8.55 -22.65
CA ILE A 8 -13.50 -8.26 -21.31
C ILE A 8 -14.68 -9.17 -20.95
N SER A 9 -15.54 -9.48 -21.92
CA SER A 9 -16.73 -10.31 -21.73
C SER A 9 -16.38 -11.78 -21.52
N GLU A 10 -15.44 -12.29 -22.31
CA GLU A 10 -15.09 -13.71 -22.36
C GLU A 10 -14.06 -14.08 -21.29
N GLU A 11 -13.03 -13.25 -21.09
CA GLU A 11 -11.89 -13.56 -20.23
C GLU A 11 -11.77 -12.61 -19.03
N GLY A 12 -12.03 -11.32 -19.26
CA GLY A 12 -11.66 -10.24 -18.33
C GLY A 12 -10.18 -9.85 -18.41
N LEU A 13 -9.78 -8.82 -17.68
CA LEU A 13 -8.41 -8.27 -17.74
C LEU A 13 -7.79 -8.21 -16.35
N VAL A 14 -6.47 -8.40 -16.31
CA VAL A 14 -5.62 -8.09 -15.15
C VAL A 14 -4.62 -7.04 -15.63
N ILE A 15 -4.66 -5.87 -15.01
CA ILE A 15 -3.95 -4.68 -15.48
C ILE A 15 -3.07 -4.20 -14.32
N PRO A 16 -1.74 -4.36 -14.41
CA PRO A 16 -0.79 -3.69 -13.55
C PRO A 16 -0.85 -2.18 -13.83
N ILE A 17 -1.17 -1.37 -12.82
CA ILE A 17 -1.26 0.09 -12.95
C ILE A 17 -0.36 0.76 -11.92
N TYR A 18 0.34 1.81 -12.34
CA TYR A 18 1.04 2.70 -11.41
C TYR A 18 0.03 3.67 -10.80
N LYS A 19 -0.19 3.58 -9.48
CA LYS A 19 -1.05 4.51 -8.74
C LYS A 19 -0.24 5.78 -8.42
N PRO A 20 -0.63 6.96 -8.93
CA PRO A 20 0.02 8.21 -8.56
C PRO A 20 -0.27 8.59 -7.10
N ILE A 21 0.54 9.52 -6.58
CA ILE A 21 0.35 10.10 -5.25
C ILE A 21 -0.98 10.86 -5.19
N ASN A 22 -1.57 10.97 -4.00
CA ASN A 22 -2.85 11.62 -3.72
C ASN A 22 -4.10 10.94 -4.31
N TRP A 23 -3.95 9.92 -5.14
CA TRP A 23 -5.07 9.11 -5.62
C TRP A 23 -5.39 8.01 -4.62
N THR A 24 -6.66 7.81 -4.27
CA THR A 24 -7.04 6.57 -3.59
C THR A 24 -6.99 5.41 -4.57
N SER A 25 -6.84 4.18 -4.05
CA SER A 25 -6.99 2.98 -4.89
C SER A 25 -8.35 2.91 -5.60
N PHE A 26 -9.39 3.50 -5.00
CA PHE A 26 -10.72 3.53 -5.59
C PHE A 26 -10.86 4.58 -6.70
N ASP A 27 -10.06 5.66 -6.68
CA ASP A 27 -10.02 6.63 -7.77
C ASP A 27 -9.44 6.01 -9.04
N VAL A 28 -8.41 5.17 -8.91
CA VAL A 28 -7.90 4.36 -10.05
C VAL A 28 -9.01 3.45 -10.59
N VAL A 29 -9.74 2.75 -9.70
CA VAL A 29 -10.88 1.91 -10.11
C VAL A 29 -11.96 2.71 -10.85
N LYS A 30 -12.32 3.89 -10.34
CA LYS A 30 -13.30 4.78 -10.99
C LYS A 30 -12.81 5.23 -12.37
N TYR A 31 -11.56 5.64 -12.47
CA TYR A 31 -10.96 6.09 -13.73
C TYR A 31 -10.95 4.97 -14.77
N VAL A 32 -10.40 3.80 -14.44
CA VAL A 32 -10.36 2.61 -15.32
C VAL A 32 -11.77 2.23 -15.77
N ARG A 33 -12.73 2.20 -14.83
CA ARG A 33 -14.14 1.90 -15.13
C ARG A 33 -14.73 2.91 -16.12
N GLY A 34 -14.44 4.20 -15.93
CA GLY A 34 -14.89 5.27 -16.82
C GLY A 34 -14.34 5.12 -18.24
N VAL A 35 -13.04 4.85 -18.36
CA VAL A 35 -12.38 4.62 -19.66
C VAL A 35 -13.02 3.46 -20.41
N PHE A 36 -13.14 2.28 -19.79
CA PHE A 36 -13.74 1.14 -20.48
C PHE A 36 -15.22 1.34 -20.75
N LYS A 37 -16.00 1.94 -19.83
CA LYS A 37 -17.44 2.16 -20.05
C LYS A 37 -17.72 3.04 -21.27
N ARG A 38 -16.91 4.09 -21.50
CA ARG A 38 -17.06 4.98 -22.66
C ARG A 38 -16.86 4.25 -23.99
N HIS A 39 -15.90 3.32 -24.07
CA HIS A 39 -15.50 2.70 -25.33
C HIS A 39 -16.13 1.33 -25.61
N THR A 40 -16.61 0.61 -24.59
CA THR A 40 -17.17 -0.75 -24.75
C THR A 40 -18.69 -0.79 -24.77
N GLN A 41 -19.36 0.33 -24.50
CA GLN A 41 -20.83 0.45 -24.38
C GLN A 41 -21.47 -0.50 -23.34
N PHE A 42 -20.70 -1.09 -22.42
CA PHE A 42 -21.27 -1.91 -21.36
C PHE A 42 -22.21 -1.09 -20.46
N LYS A 43 -23.45 -1.57 -20.25
CA LYS A 43 -24.35 -1.01 -19.24
C LYS A 43 -23.73 -1.08 -17.83
N LYS A 44 -23.01 -2.17 -17.54
CA LYS A 44 -22.31 -2.39 -16.26
C LYS A 44 -21.01 -3.16 -16.49
N ILE A 45 -19.89 -2.58 -16.04
CA ILE A 45 -18.57 -3.23 -16.07
C ILE A 45 -18.03 -3.39 -14.64
N LYS A 46 -17.64 -4.62 -14.29
CA LYS A 46 -17.03 -4.92 -12.98
C LYS A 46 -15.55 -4.55 -13.03
N VAL A 47 -15.11 -3.74 -12.06
CA VAL A 47 -13.72 -3.31 -11.89
C VAL A 47 -13.42 -3.29 -10.39
N GLY A 48 -12.31 -3.92 -9.99
CA GLY A 48 -11.82 -3.94 -8.61
C GLY A 48 -10.29 -3.98 -8.57
N HIS A 49 -9.70 -3.79 -7.40
CA HIS A 49 -8.24 -3.79 -7.21
C HIS A 49 -7.81 -4.91 -6.26
N ALA A 50 -6.58 -5.39 -6.38
CA ALA A 50 -6.06 -6.51 -5.61
C ALA A 50 -5.08 -6.13 -4.50
N GLY A 51 -5.53 -5.23 -3.63
CA GLY A 51 -4.78 -4.75 -2.47
C GLY A 51 -4.73 -3.23 -2.44
N THR A 52 -5.22 -2.64 -1.36
CA THR A 52 -5.26 -1.19 -1.18
C THR A 52 -3.83 -0.63 -1.10
N LEU A 53 -3.63 0.54 -1.68
CA LEU A 53 -2.56 1.48 -1.36
C LEU A 53 -3.19 2.74 -0.78
N ASP A 54 -2.55 3.24 0.28
CA ASP A 54 -2.92 4.50 0.92
C ASP A 54 -2.76 5.68 -0.05
N PRO A 55 -3.47 6.80 0.15
CA PRO A 55 -3.43 7.95 -0.77
C PRO A 55 -2.02 8.49 -1.00
N LEU A 56 -1.22 8.59 0.07
CA LEU A 56 0.16 9.08 0.04
C LEU A 56 1.18 8.05 -0.48
N ALA A 57 0.79 6.78 -0.58
CA ALA A 57 1.62 5.75 -1.18
C ALA A 57 1.54 5.81 -2.71
N THR A 58 2.56 5.30 -3.40
CA THR A 58 2.62 5.20 -4.86
C THR A 58 2.89 3.76 -5.31
N GLY A 59 2.91 3.55 -6.63
CA GLY A 59 3.41 2.30 -7.21
C GLY A 59 2.33 1.31 -7.61
N LEU A 60 2.69 0.03 -7.64
CA LEU A 60 1.93 -1.02 -8.30
C LEU A 60 0.56 -1.27 -7.64
N LEU A 61 -0.50 -1.13 -8.43
CA LEU A 61 -1.87 -1.49 -8.11
C LEU A 61 -2.41 -2.40 -9.22
N ILE A 62 -2.67 -3.66 -8.89
CA ILE A 62 -3.31 -4.60 -9.83
C ILE A 62 -4.81 -4.30 -9.88
N ILE A 63 -5.30 -3.98 -11.08
CA ILE A 63 -6.73 -3.81 -11.38
C ILE A 63 -7.24 -5.02 -12.15
N CYS A 64 -8.35 -5.59 -11.68
CA CYS A 64 -9.07 -6.65 -12.37
C CYS A 64 -10.36 -6.09 -12.99
N VAL A 65 -10.65 -6.49 -14.22
CA VAL A 65 -11.85 -6.08 -14.98
C VAL A 65 -12.62 -7.32 -15.45
N GLY A 66 -13.95 -7.25 -15.47
CA GLY A 66 -14.78 -8.34 -15.99
C GLY A 66 -14.70 -9.61 -15.13
N LYS A 67 -14.57 -10.79 -15.75
CA LYS A 67 -14.50 -12.08 -15.03
C LYS A 67 -13.31 -12.17 -14.07
N LYS A 68 -12.19 -11.50 -14.38
CA LYS A 68 -10.99 -11.47 -13.53
C LYS A 68 -11.19 -10.82 -12.16
N THR A 69 -12.27 -10.07 -11.93
CA THR A 69 -12.57 -9.58 -10.57
C THR A 69 -12.81 -10.71 -9.57
N LYS A 70 -13.22 -11.90 -10.05
CA LYS A 70 -13.37 -13.10 -9.20
C LYS A 70 -12.03 -13.66 -8.73
N GLU A 71 -10.93 -13.30 -9.38
CA GLU A 71 -9.58 -13.81 -9.10
C GLU A 71 -8.73 -12.83 -8.27
N ILE A 72 -9.31 -11.73 -7.78
CA ILE A 72 -8.62 -10.71 -6.99
C ILE A 72 -7.85 -11.31 -5.79
N TYR A 73 -8.46 -12.30 -5.11
CA TYR A 73 -7.86 -12.97 -3.95
C TYR A 73 -6.49 -13.59 -4.27
N LYS A 74 -6.31 -14.12 -5.50
CA LYS A 74 -5.05 -14.74 -5.93
C LYS A 74 -3.86 -13.80 -5.89
N TYR A 75 -4.08 -12.50 -6.05
CA TYR A 75 -3.03 -11.47 -5.98
C TYR A 75 -2.95 -10.83 -4.59
N GLN A 76 -4.09 -10.68 -3.90
CA GLN A 76 -4.12 -10.18 -2.53
C GLN A 76 -3.33 -11.06 -1.56
N ASP A 77 -3.28 -12.36 -1.82
CA ASP A 77 -2.58 -13.32 -0.96
C ASP A 77 -1.07 -13.43 -1.21
N GLN A 78 -0.58 -12.88 -2.33
CA GLN A 78 0.86 -12.94 -2.66
C GLN A 78 1.70 -12.07 -1.73
N LYS A 79 3.03 -12.28 -1.73
CA LYS A 79 3.96 -11.36 -1.07
C LYS A 79 4.01 -10.01 -1.78
N LYS A 80 4.39 -8.97 -1.05
CA LYS A 80 4.56 -7.61 -1.56
C LYS A 80 5.96 -7.12 -1.25
N THR A 81 6.53 -6.37 -2.19
CA THR A 81 7.78 -5.63 -1.97
C THR A 81 7.49 -4.14 -1.99
N TYR A 82 8.06 -3.42 -1.02
CA TYR A 82 7.95 -1.98 -0.89
C TYR A 82 9.34 -1.35 -0.80
N VAL A 83 9.45 -0.12 -1.32
CA VAL A 83 10.47 0.83 -0.92
C VAL A 83 9.80 1.87 -0.03
N ALA A 84 10.44 2.20 1.09
CA ALA A 84 9.88 3.08 2.09
C ALA A 84 10.96 3.97 2.73
N THR A 85 10.53 5.14 3.20
CA THR A 85 11.36 6.03 4.03
C THR A 85 10.71 6.18 5.39
N PHE A 86 11.41 5.76 6.45
CA PHE A 86 10.98 5.98 7.82
C PHE A 86 11.66 7.25 8.34
N LYS A 87 10.87 8.24 8.77
CA LYS A 87 11.41 9.44 9.43
C LYS A 87 11.45 9.19 10.94
N LEU A 88 12.64 9.26 11.52
CA LEU A 88 12.87 9.10 12.96
C LEU A 88 12.71 10.43 13.70
N GLY A 89 12.57 10.38 15.02
CA GLY A 89 12.55 11.57 15.89
C GLY A 89 11.16 12.16 16.10
N ALA A 90 10.11 11.58 15.53
CA ALA A 90 8.74 12.05 15.69
C ALA A 90 7.71 10.95 15.42
N THR A 91 6.48 11.14 15.90
CA THR A 91 5.33 10.29 15.57
C THR A 91 4.18 11.13 15.03
N THR A 92 3.25 10.48 14.32
CA THR A 92 1.98 11.07 13.87
C THR A 92 0.83 10.11 14.23
N PRO A 93 -0.40 10.58 14.50
CA PRO A 93 -1.53 9.71 14.80
C PRO A 93 -1.89 8.70 13.69
N SER A 94 -1.63 9.04 12.43
CA SER A 94 -1.86 8.16 11.27
C SER A 94 -0.69 7.26 10.91
N TYR A 95 0.44 7.41 11.61
CA TYR A 95 1.73 6.76 11.34
C TYR A 95 2.32 7.08 9.95
N ASP A 96 1.83 8.15 9.33
CA ASP A 96 2.28 8.73 8.07
C ASP A 96 2.06 10.25 8.05
N LEU A 97 2.17 10.87 6.88
CA LEU A 97 1.99 12.32 6.70
C LEU A 97 0.51 12.78 6.56
N GLU A 98 -0.50 11.91 6.71
CA GLU A 98 -1.91 12.35 6.67
C GLU A 98 -2.30 13.22 7.88
N THR A 99 -1.55 13.13 8.98
CA THR A 99 -1.77 13.89 10.20
C THR A 99 -0.50 14.61 10.63
N LYS A 100 -0.66 15.68 11.43
CA LYS A 100 0.48 16.43 11.97
C LYS A 100 1.24 15.61 13.00
N ILE A 101 2.51 15.94 13.19
CA ILE A 101 3.34 15.42 14.27
C ILE A 101 2.65 15.65 15.62
N ASN A 102 2.60 14.61 16.45
CA ASN A 102 2.03 14.68 17.80
C ASN A 102 3.09 14.60 18.91
N GLU A 103 4.22 13.93 18.68
CA GLU A 103 5.33 13.83 19.63
C GLU A 103 6.67 13.90 18.91
N THR A 104 7.71 14.35 19.62
CA THR A 104 9.09 14.48 19.12
C THR A 104 10.08 13.87 20.11
N PHE A 105 11.21 13.39 19.62
CA PHE A 105 12.21 12.64 20.38
C PHE A 105 13.62 13.00 19.88
N THR A 106 14.63 12.80 20.73
CA THR A 106 16.04 12.93 20.32
C THR A 106 16.46 11.74 19.46
N THR A 107 17.21 12.00 18.39
CA THR A 107 17.80 10.99 17.51
C THR A 107 19.33 10.88 17.68
N LEU A 108 19.92 11.64 18.61
CA LEU A 108 21.38 11.77 18.76
C LEU A 108 22.10 10.44 19.03
N HIS A 109 21.40 9.47 19.64
CA HIS A 109 21.93 8.14 19.94
C HIS A 109 21.86 7.17 18.76
N ILE A 110 21.22 7.56 17.65
CA ILE A 110 20.94 6.66 16.53
C ILE A 110 22.09 6.72 15.53
N ASN A 111 22.72 5.57 15.33
CA ASN A 111 23.70 5.35 14.27
C ASN A 111 23.28 4.18 13.38
N ILE A 112 24.00 3.97 12.28
CA ILE A 112 23.69 2.93 11.30
C ILE A 112 23.74 1.51 11.89
N ASP A 113 24.62 1.26 12.85
CA ASP A 113 24.77 -0.07 13.45
C ASP A 113 23.57 -0.41 14.34
N LEU A 114 23.08 0.56 15.13
CA LEU A 114 21.85 0.41 15.90
C LEU A 114 20.63 0.18 14.99
N ILE A 115 20.56 0.85 13.84
CA ILE A 115 19.50 0.64 12.85
C ILE A 115 19.55 -0.79 12.31
N LYS A 116 20.75 -1.29 11.95
CA LYS A 116 20.93 -2.68 11.47
C LYS A 116 20.49 -3.71 12.52
N GLU A 117 20.94 -3.55 13.77
CA GLU A 117 20.53 -4.42 14.89
C GLU A 117 19.00 -4.37 15.10
N THR A 118 18.42 -3.16 15.02
CA THR A 118 16.98 -2.99 15.17
C THR A 118 16.22 -3.74 14.07
N VAL A 119 16.67 -3.68 12.82
CA VAL A 119 16.04 -4.36 11.68
C VAL A 119 15.93 -5.87 11.89
N GLU A 120 16.92 -6.51 12.54
CA GLU A 120 16.90 -7.96 12.80
C GLU A 120 15.69 -8.39 13.63
N ASN A 121 15.18 -7.51 14.51
CA ASN A 121 14.00 -7.76 15.33
C ASN A 121 12.69 -7.79 14.53
N PHE A 122 12.72 -7.37 13.26
CA PHE A 122 11.57 -7.30 12.38
C PHE A 122 11.62 -8.32 11.25
N ILE A 123 12.58 -9.23 11.21
CA ILE A 123 12.64 -10.30 10.21
C ILE A 123 11.98 -11.56 10.78
N GLY A 124 11.15 -12.23 9.97
CA GLY A 124 10.44 -13.44 10.35
C GLY A 124 8.97 -13.19 10.71
N ASP A 125 8.42 -14.10 11.52
CA ASP A 125 7.02 -14.05 11.97
C ASP A 125 6.85 -13.09 13.14
N LEU A 126 5.88 -12.18 13.01
CA LEU A 126 5.60 -11.13 13.99
C LEU A 126 4.10 -10.99 14.22
N GLU A 127 3.74 -10.42 15.37
CA GLU A 127 2.40 -9.88 15.59
C GLU A 127 2.43 -8.37 15.40
N GLN A 128 1.57 -7.87 14.52
CA GLN A 128 1.46 -6.45 14.23
C GLN A 128 0.04 -5.97 14.49
N THR A 129 -0.07 -4.88 15.26
CA THR A 129 -1.33 -4.15 15.39
C THR A 129 -1.50 -3.22 14.20
N PRO A 130 -2.59 -3.37 13.41
CA PRO A 130 -2.87 -2.46 12.31
C PRO A 130 -3.00 -1.01 12.78
N PRO A 131 -2.79 0.00 11.90
CA PRO A 131 -3.04 1.38 12.27
C PRO A 131 -4.55 1.62 12.40
N ALA A 132 -4.94 2.51 13.33
CA ALA A 132 -6.33 2.94 13.49
C ALA A 132 -6.93 3.44 12.16
N PHE A 133 -6.12 4.17 11.38
CA PHE A 133 -6.45 4.67 10.04
C PHE A 133 -6.21 3.60 8.95
N SER A 134 -7.03 2.55 8.94
CA SER A 134 -6.95 1.47 7.94
C SER A 134 -8.30 1.14 7.31
N ALA A 135 -8.28 0.33 6.24
CA ALA A 135 -9.48 -0.13 5.55
C ALA A 135 -10.20 -1.28 6.29
N LEU A 136 -9.70 -1.71 7.46
CA LEU A 136 -10.30 -2.79 8.25
C LEU A 136 -11.71 -2.40 8.69
N LYS A 137 -12.63 -3.36 8.67
CA LYS A 137 -13.97 -3.16 9.18
C LYS A 137 -14.08 -3.61 10.63
N ILE A 138 -14.70 -2.78 11.47
CA ILE A 138 -14.98 -3.03 12.89
C ILE A 138 -16.45 -2.71 13.10
N GLY A 139 -17.24 -3.70 13.53
CA GLY A 139 -18.69 -3.55 13.66
C GLY A 139 -19.38 -3.10 12.37
N GLY A 140 -18.87 -3.51 11.21
CA GLY A 140 -19.40 -3.15 9.88
C GLY A 140 -18.91 -1.80 9.31
N LYS A 141 -18.28 -0.93 10.10
CA LYS A 141 -17.72 0.37 9.66
C LYS A 141 -16.21 0.30 9.45
N ARG A 142 -15.63 1.09 8.54
CA ARG A 142 -14.16 1.11 8.35
C ARG A 142 -13.49 1.80 9.54
N SER A 143 -12.35 1.29 9.98
CA SER A 143 -11.61 1.84 11.12
C SER A 143 -11.12 3.26 10.83
N TYR A 144 -10.77 3.56 9.58
CA TYR A 144 -10.52 4.92 9.10
C TYR A 144 -11.65 5.91 9.44
N ASP A 145 -12.91 5.55 9.15
CA ASP A 145 -14.07 6.42 9.40
C ASP A 145 -14.27 6.63 10.91
N LEU A 146 -14.03 5.58 11.70
CA LEU A 146 -14.13 5.61 13.16
C LEU A 146 -13.01 6.46 13.80
N ALA A 147 -11.78 6.36 13.30
CA ALA A 147 -10.62 7.09 13.83
C ALA A 147 -10.79 8.60 13.62
N ARG A 148 -11.30 9.02 12.45
CA ARG A 148 -11.65 10.42 12.17
C ARG A 148 -12.77 10.97 13.05
N SER A 149 -13.67 10.10 13.54
CA SER A 149 -14.72 10.49 14.49
C SER A 149 -14.24 10.61 15.94
N GLY A 150 -12.93 10.46 16.21
CA GLY A 150 -12.34 10.56 17.54
C GLY A 150 -12.61 9.36 18.45
N LYS A 151 -13.20 8.28 17.93
CA LYS A 151 -13.46 7.06 18.74
C LYS A 151 -12.17 6.27 18.92
N LYS A 152 -11.87 5.89 20.17
CA LYS A 152 -10.77 4.98 20.50
C LYS A 152 -11.11 3.60 19.95
N ILE A 153 -10.28 3.07 19.05
CA ILE A 153 -10.47 1.77 18.42
C ILE A 153 -9.48 0.79 19.04
N SER A 154 -9.98 -0.32 19.59
CA SER A 154 -9.14 -1.47 19.92
C SER A 154 -8.95 -2.31 18.67
N LEU A 155 -7.69 -2.54 18.28
CA LEU A 155 -7.32 -3.36 17.13
C LEU A 155 -6.57 -4.58 17.63
N GLU A 156 -7.08 -5.76 17.30
CA GLU A 156 -6.41 -7.01 17.61
C GLU A 156 -5.14 -7.18 16.74
N PRO A 157 -4.01 -7.58 17.35
CA PRO A 157 -2.80 -7.93 16.60
C PRO A 157 -3.05 -9.03 15.57
N ARG A 158 -2.27 -9.00 14.49
CA ARG A 158 -2.34 -10.01 13.43
C ARG A 158 -0.97 -10.54 13.11
N LYS A 159 -0.92 -11.84 12.80
CA LYS A 159 0.31 -12.47 12.31
C LYS A 159 0.68 -11.92 10.94
N ILE A 160 1.90 -11.45 10.83
CA ILE A 160 2.55 -11.03 9.59
C ILE A 160 3.88 -11.77 9.47
N HIS A 161 4.47 -11.72 8.27
CA HIS A 161 5.80 -12.27 8.03
C HIS A 161 6.59 -11.29 7.18
N ILE A 162 7.78 -10.93 7.63
CA ILE A 162 8.72 -10.08 6.88
C ILE A 162 9.88 -10.97 6.46
N SER A 163 9.95 -11.28 5.17
CA SER A 163 11.01 -12.13 4.61
C SER A 163 12.30 -11.37 4.36
N LYS A 164 12.20 -10.05 4.14
CA LYS A 164 13.37 -9.19 3.93
C LYS A 164 13.09 -7.78 4.43
N PHE A 165 14.05 -7.22 5.14
CA PHE A 165 14.10 -5.80 5.50
C PHE A 165 15.55 -5.33 5.29
N GLU A 166 15.78 -4.62 4.19
CA GLU A 166 17.09 -4.15 3.75
C GLU A 166 17.17 -2.63 3.90
N ILE A 167 18.21 -2.13 4.55
CA ILE A 167 18.51 -0.70 4.62
C ILE A 167 19.20 -0.30 3.32
N LEU A 168 18.66 0.71 2.65
CA LEU A 168 19.19 1.27 1.41
C LEU A 168 20.07 2.48 1.67
N ASP A 169 19.64 3.36 2.58
CA ASP A 169 20.37 4.57 2.97
C ASP A 169 19.94 5.00 4.39
N PHE A 170 20.82 5.74 5.07
CA PHE A 170 20.51 6.41 6.33
C PHE A 170 21.15 7.79 6.37
N LYS A 171 20.33 8.83 6.32
CA LYS A 171 20.77 10.23 6.39
C LYS A 171 19.65 11.11 6.92
N ASN A 172 19.99 12.21 7.59
CA ASN A 172 19.02 13.21 8.07
C ASN A 172 17.86 12.59 8.87
N ASP A 173 18.13 11.63 9.75
CA ASP A 173 17.14 10.87 10.51
C ASP A 173 16.11 10.12 9.64
N GLU A 174 16.46 9.80 8.41
CA GLU A 174 15.63 9.07 7.46
C GLU A 174 16.28 7.75 7.11
N VAL A 175 15.54 6.66 7.32
CA VAL A 175 15.94 5.30 6.95
C VAL A 175 15.20 4.93 5.68
N ASP A 176 15.92 4.91 4.56
CA ASP A 176 15.41 4.36 3.32
C ASP A 176 15.61 2.85 3.34
N CYS A 177 14.55 2.12 3.02
CA CYS A 177 14.56 0.67 3.14
C CYS A 177 13.72 -0.02 2.07
N LYS A 178 14.04 -1.29 1.85
CA LYS A 178 13.29 -2.22 1.01
C LYS A 178 12.76 -3.37 1.85
N ILE A 179 11.45 -3.56 1.81
CA ILE A 179 10.75 -4.53 2.66
C ILE A 179 9.97 -5.51 1.79
N GLU A 180 10.21 -6.81 1.98
CA GLU A 180 9.38 -7.88 1.44
C GLU A 180 8.56 -8.50 2.57
N CYS A 181 7.24 -8.53 2.41
CA CYS A 181 6.34 -8.97 3.47
C CYS A 181 5.12 -9.74 2.94
N SER A 182 4.49 -10.48 3.84
CA SER A 182 3.24 -11.18 3.57
C SER A 182 2.05 -10.22 3.49
N LYS A 183 0.89 -10.76 3.08
CA LYS A 183 -0.36 -10.03 3.00
C LYS A 183 -0.77 -9.46 4.37
N GLY A 184 -1.41 -8.31 4.37
CA GLY A 184 -1.95 -7.70 5.60
C GLY A 184 -0.92 -6.97 6.45
N THR A 185 0.36 -6.97 6.06
CA THR A 185 1.40 -6.14 6.68
C THR A 185 1.15 -4.66 6.40
N TYR A 186 1.15 -3.85 7.45
CA TYR A 186 1.06 -2.39 7.39
C TYR A 186 2.45 -1.79 7.57
N ILE A 187 3.01 -1.22 6.49
CA ILE A 187 4.32 -0.56 6.55
C ILE A 187 4.30 0.68 7.46
N ARG A 188 3.13 1.32 7.62
CA ARG A 188 2.90 2.39 8.60
C ARG A 188 3.10 1.94 10.05
N SER A 189 2.47 0.82 10.43
CA SER A 189 2.69 0.23 11.75
C SER A 189 4.14 -0.22 11.92
N LEU A 190 4.75 -0.78 10.88
CA LEU A 190 6.16 -1.18 10.92
C LEU A 190 7.09 0.01 11.19
N ALA A 191 6.87 1.16 10.53
CA ALA A 191 7.62 2.39 10.80
C ALA A 191 7.46 2.83 12.26
N TYR A 192 6.22 2.87 12.76
CA TYR A 192 5.93 3.26 14.14
C TYR A 192 6.59 2.32 15.18
N ASP A 193 6.48 1.01 14.98
CA ASP A 193 7.08 0.00 15.87
C ASP A 193 8.62 0.03 15.81
N PHE A 194 9.19 0.29 14.62
CA PHE A 194 10.62 0.50 14.43
C PHE A 194 11.12 1.70 15.26
N GLY A 195 10.42 2.83 15.20
CA GLY A 195 10.73 4.01 16.01
C GLY A 195 10.60 3.78 17.51
N LYS A 196 9.64 2.97 17.94
CA LYS A 196 9.51 2.54 19.35
C LYS A 196 10.70 1.71 19.80
N LYS A 197 11.14 0.75 18.97
CA LYS A 197 12.30 -0.11 19.28
C LYS A 197 13.57 0.72 19.43
N LEU A 198 13.75 1.76 18.61
CA LEU A 198 14.83 2.75 18.71
C LEU A 198 14.68 3.76 19.86
N ARG A 199 13.53 3.75 20.56
CA ARG A 199 13.17 4.73 21.61
C ARG A 199 13.22 6.18 21.12
N SER A 200 12.86 6.42 19.86
CA SER A 200 12.92 7.75 19.24
C SER A 200 11.71 8.09 18.37
N GLY A 201 10.69 7.24 18.34
CA GLY A 201 9.54 7.43 17.47
C GLY A 201 9.91 7.37 15.98
N ALA A 202 8.92 7.06 15.16
CA ALA A 202 9.03 7.18 13.72
C ALA A 202 7.65 7.21 13.07
N TYR A 203 7.60 7.70 11.84
CA TYR A 203 6.45 7.60 10.96
C TYR A 203 6.89 7.31 9.52
N LEU A 204 5.95 6.83 8.71
CA LEU A 204 6.18 6.54 7.30
C LEU A 204 6.13 7.85 6.48
N LYS A 205 7.27 8.28 5.97
CA LYS A 205 7.38 9.50 5.15
C LYS A 205 7.10 9.23 3.68
N TYR A 206 7.57 8.11 3.15
CA TYR A 206 7.40 7.71 1.75
C TYR A 206 7.11 6.22 1.65
N LEU A 207 6.29 5.84 0.67
CA LEU A 207 5.97 4.44 0.37
C LEU A 207 5.70 4.26 -1.12
N GLU A 208 6.39 3.28 -1.71
CA GLU A 208 6.10 2.79 -3.06
C GLU A 208 6.03 1.27 -3.06
N ARG A 209 4.96 0.71 -3.63
CA ARG A 209 4.86 -0.74 -3.83
C ARG A 209 5.49 -1.13 -5.15
N CYS A 210 6.61 -1.84 -5.08
CA CYS A 210 7.39 -2.23 -6.25
C CYS A 210 6.94 -3.55 -6.88
N SER A 211 6.34 -4.46 -6.11
CA SER A 211 5.83 -5.73 -6.66
C SER A 211 4.70 -6.37 -5.85
N ILE A 212 3.95 -7.24 -6.53
CA ILE A 212 2.97 -8.18 -5.93
C ILE A 212 3.25 -9.54 -6.56
N GLY A 213 3.83 -10.46 -5.76
CA GLY A 213 4.43 -11.70 -6.25
C GLY A 213 5.32 -11.46 -7.46
N ASN A 214 4.98 -12.08 -8.59
CA ASN A 214 5.80 -12.00 -9.81
C ASN A 214 5.52 -10.77 -10.69
N ILE A 215 4.54 -9.93 -10.34
CA ILE A 215 4.19 -8.73 -11.11
C ILE A 215 5.00 -7.56 -10.59
N SER A 216 5.74 -6.89 -11.47
CA SER A 216 6.59 -5.75 -11.13
C SER A 216 5.90 -4.42 -11.45
N ILE A 217 6.26 -3.38 -10.70
CA ILE A 217 5.97 -1.99 -11.04
C ILE A 217 6.51 -1.59 -12.41
N LYS A 218 7.56 -2.26 -12.91
CA LYS A 218 8.10 -2.03 -14.26
C LYS A 218 7.12 -2.39 -15.36
N ASP A 219 6.20 -3.32 -15.09
CA ASP A 219 5.13 -3.74 -16.01
C ASP A 219 3.88 -2.85 -15.89
N ALA A 220 3.90 -1.88 -14.97
CA ALA A 220 2.75 -1.08 -14.62
C ALA A 220 2.53 0.04 -15.64
N ILE A 221 1.29 0.15 -16.11
CA ILE A 221 0.86 1.22 -17.01
C ILE A 221 0.57 2.47 -16.16
N GLN A 222 1.03 3.64 -16.60
CA GLN A 222 0.62 4.90 -16.00
C GLN A 222 -0.89 5.08 -16.14
N VAL A 223 -1.57 5.53 -15.09
CA VAL A 223 -3.05 5.52 -15.04
C VAL A 223 -3.69 6.32 -16.19
N ASP A 224 -3.05 7.41 -16.63
CA ASP A 224 -3.48 8.26 -17.74
C ASP A 224 -3.21 7.64 -19.12
N LYS A 225 -2.36 6.62 -19.21
CA LYS A 225 -1.98 5.90 -20.44
C LYS A 225 -2.86 4.68 -20.74
N ILE A 226 -3.93 4.46 -19.98
CA ILE A 226 -4.82 3.32 -20.18
C ILE A 226 -5.51 3.37 -21.54
N SER A 227 -6.02 4.53 -21.96
CA SER A 227 -6.70 4.64 -23.26
C SER A 227 -5.77 4.29 -24.41
N GLU A 228 -4.58 4.89 -24.43
CA GLU A 228 -3.51 4.62 -25.40
C GLU A 228 -3.15 3.13 -25.42
N LYS A 229 -2.90 2.52 -24.24
CA LYS A 229 -2.51 1.11 -24.13
C LYS A 229 -3.51 0.13 -24.76
N PHE A 230 -4.80 0.47 -24.74
CA PHE A 230 -5.87 -0.39 -25.26
C PHE A 230 -6.47 0.14 -26.56
N ASN A 231 -5.83 1.12 -27.22
CA ASN A 231 -6.31 1.76 -28.45
C ASN A 231 -7.77 2.22 -28.31
N LEU A 232 -8.05 2.96 -27.22
CA LEU A 232 -9.36 3.50 -26.84
C LEU A 232 -9.37 5.03 -26.99
N GLU A 233 -8.82 5.54 -28.08
CA GLU A 233 -8.93 6.95 -28.46
C GLU A 233 -10.20 7.21 -29.27
#